data_AF-A0A819X034-F1
#
_entry.id   AF-A0A819X034-F1
#
_cell.length_a   1.000
_cell.length_b   1.000
_cell.length_c   1.000
_cell.angle_alpha   90.00
_cell.angle_beta   90.00
_cell.angle_gamma   90.00
#
_symmetry.space_group_name_H-M   'P 1'
#
loop_
_entity.id
_entity.type
_entity.pdbx_description
1 polymer ?
#
loop_
_entity_poly.entity_id
_entity_poly.type
_entity_poly.pdbx_seq_one_letter_code
_entity_poly.pdbx_strand_id
1 'polypeptide(L)'
;MVLSTNAWPFSTPAEFVLPFELKITCDNFIKFYNQQHNGRKLTWLYQRSNGDLQILYTKSNYILHVSTYQMAILLVFNKFPKWTIEKMQDET
;
A
#
# COMPACT_ATOMS: atom_id res chain seq x y z
N MET A 1 8.07 6.14 6.66
CA MET A 1 9.36 6.88 6.69
C MET A 1 9.32 7.94 5.59
N VAL A 2 9.91 9.12 5.81
CA VAL A 2 9.99 10.20 4.80
C VAL A 2 11.44 10.35 4.35
N LEU A 3 11.68 10.36 3.03
CA LEU A 3 13.02 10.39 2.44
C LEU A 3 13.15 11.55 1.45
N SER A 4 14.34 12.16 1.37
CA SER A 4 14.64 13.23 0.43
C SER A 4 15.01 12.66 -0.94
N THR A 5 14.31 13.04 -2.00
CA THR A 5 14.54 12.54 -3.37
C THR A 5 16.00 12.68 -3.83
N ASN A 6 16.68 13.78 -3.49
CA ASN A 6 18.06 14.04 -3.91
C ASN A 6 19.10 13.16 -3.20
N ALA A 7 18.72 12.48 -2.11
CA ALA A 7 19.63 11.62 -1.35
C ALA A 7 19.53 10.15 -1.76
N TRP A 8 18.51 9.75 -2.53
CA TRP A 8 18.23 8.35 -2.85
C TRP A 8 17.95 8.15 -4.34
N PRO A 9 18.63 7.20 -5.01
CA PRO A 9 18.48 6.96 -6.45
C PRO A 9 17.25 6.09 -6.73
N PHE A 10 16.06 6.52 -6.30
CA PHE A 10 14.83 5.78 -6.55
C PHE A 10 14.26 6.10 -7.93
N SER A 11 13.84 5.07 -8.64
CA SER A 11 13.10 5.20 -9.89
C SER A 11 11.68 5.74 -9.64
N THR A 12 11.07 6.28 -10.70
CA THR A 12 9.66 6.65 -10.70
C THR A 12 8.81 5.46 -10.24
N PRO A 13 7.85 5.66 -9.31
CA PRO A 13 6.95 4.60 -8.89
C PRO A 13 6.12 4.11 -10.08
N ALA A 14 5.85 2.79 -10.12
CA ALA A 14 4.93 2.20 -11.08
C ALA A 14 3.49 2.63 -10.78
N GLU A 15 2.63 2.59 -11.80
CA GLU A 15 1.19 2.73 -11.60
C GLU A 15 0.70 1.59 -10.70
N PHE A 16 -0.07 1.95 -9.67
CA PHE A 16 -0.55 1.04 -8.66
C PHE A 16 -1.81 1.61 -8.02
N VAL A 17 -2.86 0.79 -7.95
CA VAL A 17 -4.10 1.13 -7.28
C VAL A 17 -3.98 0.70 -5.82
N LEU A 18 -3.80 1.70 -4.94
CA LEU A 18 -3.72 1.44 -3.52
C LEU A 18 -5.07 0.92 -2.97
N PRO A 19 -5.10 -0.22 -2.25
CA PRO A 19 -6.30 -0.72 -1.61
C PRO A 19 -6.95 0.31 -0.70
N PHE A 20 -8.28 0.30 -0.65
CA PHE A 20 -9.08 1.27 0.09
C PHE A 20 -8.69 1.33 1.57
N GLU A 21 -8.42 0.17 2.18
CA GLU A 21 -8.01 0.01 3.57
C GLU A 21 -6.74 0.82 3.90
N LEU A 22 -5.80 0.92 2.94
CA LEU A 22 -4.55 1.65 3.11
C LEU A 22 -4.68 3.12 2.71
N LYS A 23 -5.56 3.42 1.76
CA LYS A 23 -5.75 4.77 1.19
C LYS A 23 -6.07 5.81 2.26
N ILE A 24 -6.98 5.50 3.17
CA ILE A 24 -7.40 6.42 4.24
C ILE A 24 -6.20 6.88 5.07
N THR A 25 -5.35 5.95 5.47
CA THR A 25 -4.16 6.24 6.29
C THR A 25 -3.13 7.05 5.51
N CYS A 26 -2.89 6.71 4.24
CA CYS A 26 -2.01 7.49 3.36
C CYS A 26 -2.51 8.93 3.17
N ASP A 27 -3.80 9.12 2.91
CA ASP A 27 -4.40 10.44 2.70
C ASP A 27 -4.35 11.30 3.97
N ASN A 28 -4.63 10.69 5.13
CA ASN A 28 -4.50 11.38 6.42
C ASN A 28 -3.05 11.81 6.69
N PHE A 29 -2.08 10.97 6.36
CA PHE A 29 -0.67 11.32 6.50
C PHE A 29 -0.26 12.45 5.55
N ILE A 30 -0.76 12.47 4.30
CA ILE A 30 -0.52 13.57 3.36
C ILE A 30 -1.06 14.88 3.93
N LYS A 31 -2.29 14.88 4.45
CA LYS A 31 -2.89 16.08 5.06
C LYS A 31 -2.06 16.59 6.23
N PHE A 32 -1.70 15.70 7.15
CA PHE A 32 -0.84 16.03 8.29
C PHE A 32 0.50 16.62 7.85
N TYR A 33 1.18 15.97 6.89
CA TYR A 33 2.50 16.40 6.44
C TYR A 33 2.45 17.77 5.75
N ASN A 34 1.44 18.00 4.91
CA ASN A 34 1.27 19.27 4.21
C ASN A 34 1.03 20.44 5.17
N GLN A 35 0.32 20.22 6.29
CA GLN A 35 0.11 21.24 7.31
C GLN A 35 1.42 21.67 7.98
N GLN A 36 2.36 20.75 8.16
CA GLN A 36 3.64 21.01 8.83
C GLN A 36 4.75 21.44 7.86
N HIS A 37 4.68 21.03 6.60
CA HIS A 37 5.74 21.19 5.60
C HIS A 37 5.20 21.77 4.29
N ASN A 38 4.93 23.08 4.31
CA ASN A 38 4.46 23.81 3.14
C ASN A 38 5.48 23.78 1.99
N GLY A 39 4.98 23.67 0.75
CA GLY A 39 5.79 23.67 -0.47
C GLY A 39 6.51 22.35 -0.77
N ARG A 40 6.24 21.28 0.00
CA ARG A 40 6.75 19.92 -0.27
C ARG A 40 5.65 19.05 -0.89
N LYS A 41 6.04 18.15 -1.79
CA LYS A 41 5.15 17.14 -2.39
C LYS A 41 5.60 15.75 -1.94
N LEU A 42 4.71 15.00 -1.31
CA LEU A 42 4.94 13.60 -0.98
C LEU A 42 4.70 12.72 -2.20
N THR A 43 5.55 11.72 -2.38
CA THR A 43 5.39 10.64 -3.36
C THR A 43 5.56 9.32 -2.63
N TRP A 44 4.54 8.47 -2.70
CA TRP A 44 4.60 7.14 -2.10
C TRP A 44 5.36 6.17 -3.00
N LEU A 45 6.26 5.39 -2.42
CA LEU A 45 7.03 4.36 -3.12
C LEU A 45 6.55 2.98 -2.68
N TYR A 46 5.40 2.55 -3.21
CA TYR A 46 4.74 1.30 -2.79
C TYR A 46 5.59 0.06 -3.10
N GLN A 47 6.38 0.08 -4.17
CA GLN A 47 7.32 -0.99 -4.51
C GLN A 47 8.43 -1.22 -3.47
N ARG A 48 8.65 -0.26 -2.55
CA ARG A 48 9.59 -0.37 -1.43
C ARG A 48 8.89 -0.34 -0.07
N SER A 49 7.58 -0.48 -0.07
CA SER A 49 6.76 -0.48 1.14
C SER A 49 6.36 -1.90 1.52
N ASN A 50 6.32 -2.18 2.82
CA ASN A 50 5.93 -3.45 3.39
C ASN A 50 5.00 -3.18 4.59
N GLY A 51 4.23 -4.20 4.97
CA GLY A 51 3.37 -4.15 6.14
C GLY A 51 2.94 -5.54 6.58
N ASP A 52 2.16 -5.57 7.64
CA ASP A 52 1.71 -6.80 8.28
C ASP A 52 0.21 -7.01 8.04
N LEU A 53 -0.17 -8.23 7.67
CA LEU A 53 -1.56 -8.66 7.57
C LEU A 53 -1.85 -9.77 8.55
N GLN A 54 -2.90 -9.61 9.35
CA GLN A 54 -3.39 -10.66 10.22
C GLN A 54 -4.42 -11.53 9.48
N ILE A 55 -4.24 -12.84 9.53
CA ILE A 55 -5.19 -13.81 8.99
C ILE A 55 -6.18 -14.19 10.08
N LEU A 56 -7.47 -14.00 9.79
CA LEU A 56 -8.57 -14.15 10.75
C LEU A 56 -9.44 -15.40 10.51
N TYR A 57 -9.29 -16.09 9.38
CA TYR A 57 -10.12 -17.26 9.04
C TYR A 57 -9.55 -18.59 9.56
N THR A 58 -8.33 -18.58 10.11
CA THR A 58 -7.65 -19.76 10.65
C THR A 58 -7.86 -19.88 12.16
N LYS A 59 -7.81 -21.11 12.70
CA LYS A 59 -7.91 -21.34 14.16
C LYS A 59 -6.76 -20.70 14.94
N SER A 60 -5.59 -20.60 14.32
CA SER A 60 -4.42 -19.94 14.88
C SER A 60 -4.29 -18.54 14.31
N ASN A 61 -3.77 -17.61 15.12
CA ASN A 61 -3.44 -16.27 14.65
C ASN A 61 -2.15 -16.31 13.85
N TYR A 62 -2.24 -16.01 12.55
CA TYR A 62 -1.07 -15.81 11.70
C TYR A 62 -0.93 -14.34 11.32
N ILE A 63 0.30 -13.84 11.35
CA ILE A 63 0.67 -12.52 10.85
C ILE A 63 1.61 -12.73 9.67
N LEU A 64 1.23 -12.22 8.50
CA LEU A 64 2.03 -12.25 7.29
C LEU A 64 2.75 -10.92 7.15
N HIS A 65 4.07 -10.97 7.04
CA HIS A 65 4.88 -9.82 6.64
C HIS A 65 4.99 -9.83 5.13
N VAL A 66 4.44 -8.81 4.48
CA VAL A 66 4.23 -8.80 3.02
C VAL A 66 4.54 -7.43 2.44
N SER A 67 4.92 -7.40 1.16
CA SER A 67 5.03 -6.15 0.43
C SER A 67 3.65 -5.52 0.22
N THR A 68 3.60 -4.20 0.01
CA THR A 68 2.32 -3.52 -0.26
C THR A 68 1.60 -4.07 -1.51
N TYR A 69 2.34 -4.55 -2.50
CA TYR A 69 1.75 -5.21 -3.67
C TYR A 69 1.13 -6.56 -3.32
N GLN A 70 1.81 -7.37 -2.50
CA GLN A 70 1.24 -8.62 -1.99
C GLN A 70 0.02 -8.35 -1.12
N MET A 71 0.04 -7.30 -0.28
CA MET A 71 -1.12 -6.90 0.51
C MET A 71 -2.33 -6.59 -0.36
N ALA A 72 -2.16 -5.83 -1.44
CA ALA A 72 -3.26 -5.49 -2.34
C ALA A 72 -3.93 -6.72 -2.93
N ILE A 73 -3.13 -7.67 -3.40
CA ILE A 73 -3.61 -8.96 -3.92
C ILE A 73 -4.38 -9.73 -2.85
N LEU A 74 -3.86 -9.81 -1.63
CA LEU A 74 -4.48 -10.57 -0.54
C LEU A 74 -5.81 -9.94 -0.05
N LEU A 75 -5.87 -8.61 0.04
CA LEU A 75 -7.06 -7.89 0.50
C LEU A 75 -8.26 -8.09 -0.45
N VAL A 76 -8.01 -8.24 -1.75
CA VAL A 76 -9.06 -8.47 -2.76
C VAL A 76 -9.83 -9.78 -2.50
N PHE A 77 -9.21 -10.78 -1.87
CA PHE A 77 -9.88 -12.04 -1.49
C PHE A 77 -10.90 -11.89 -0.36
N ASN A 78 -10.90 -10.76 0.37
CA ASN A 78 -11.95 -10.46 1.34
C ASN A 78 -13.29 -10.16 0.66
N LYS A 79 -13.30 -9.75 -0.62
CA LYS A 79 -14.52 -9.52 -1.40
C LYS A 79 -15.07 -10.82 -1.98
N PHE A 80 -14.22 -11.57 -2.69
CA PHE A 80 -14.59 -12.83 -3.35
C PHE A 80 -13.47 -13.88 -3.24
N PRO A 81 -13.80 -15.17 -3.09
CA PRO A 81 -12.81 -16.23 -2.89
C PRO A 81 -12.08 -16.65 -4.19
N LYS A 82 -12.57 -16.25 -5.36
CA LYS A 82 -12.03 -16.64 -6.67
C LYS A 82 -11.93 -15.43 -7.58
N TRP A 83 -10.79 -15.29 -8.24
CA TRP A 83 -10.48 -14.17 -9.13
C TRP A 83 -9.85 -14.68 -10.43
N THR A 84 -10.11 -13.97 -11.52
CA THR A 84 -9.32 -14.08 -12.75
C THR A 84 -8.25 -13.01 -12.75
N ILE A 85 -7.13 -13.26 -13.44
CA ILE A 85 -5.99 -12.33 -13.46
C ILE A 85 -6.42 -10.95 -13.98
N GLU A 86 -7.21 -10.91 -15.04
CA GLU A 86 -7.72 -9.67 -15.65
C GLU A 86 -8.49 -8.80 -14.64
N LYS A 87 -9.47 -9.39 -13.94
CA LYS A 87 -10.26 -8.66 -12.93
C LYS A 87 -9.42 -8.21 -11.73
N MET A 88 -8.37 -8.97 -11.42
CA MET A 88 -7.49 -8.62 -10.31
C MET A 88 -6.61 -7.42 -10.66
N GLN A 89 -6.11 -7.34 -11.90
CA GLN A 89 -5.36 -6.18 -12.39
C GLN A 89 -6.17 -4.89 -12.41
N ASP A 90 -7.48 -4.97 -12.65
CA ASP A 90 -8.36 -3.79 -12.59
C ASP A 90 -8.56 -3.27 -11.15
N GLU A 91 -8.40 -4.14 -10.14
CA GLU A 91 -8.61 -3.82 -8.72
C GLU A 91 -7.32 -3.44 -7.96
N THR A 92 -6.13 -3.72 -8.52
CA THR A 92 -4.81 -3.52 -7.88
C THR A 92 -3.78 -2.93 -8.85
#